data_AF-A0A367ECT6-F1
#
_entry.id   AF-A0A367ECT6-F1
#
_cell.length_a   1.000
_cell.length_b   1.000
_cell.length_c   1.000
_cell.angle_alpha   90.00
_cell.angle_beta   90.00
_cell.angle_gamma   90.00
#
_symmetry.space_group_name_H-M   'P 1'
#
loop_
_entity.id
_entity.type
_entity.pdbx_description
1 polymer ?
#
loop_
_entity_poly.entity_id
_entity_poly.type
_entity_poly.pdbx_seq_one_letter_code
_entity_poly.pdbx_strand_id
1 'polypeptide(L)'
;MGLTQQATQLLVLLPQLREPRPHPFPELSDCLAQHFDVFLPTHPNPPEATAYHPGKLPRQSSHHAATFGRGRSLPPRSARAYALPRVFPNGSSRHPGLVHNREVSVTVSDLLDESALGLCALTRHCRAGDRSISWVSTTELPDPLPFLRGGELVLSTGMLERTDAEWRRLVHRLAELPVAALCFGTGLVHRSVPGAVVEAAEEAGLALVSSPVEVPFVQISHWVAERIFAEQYDAVRAAVTLQDELVRELTSGHGFRGLLRRLHQQLGAGALAVVDPAGLVLSRFPASSAWPDAPQGRQVDEAGTAVPVSVDDVPVAWLCTQRPAEQRELLSFATSILGLEAARHQAVLTGRRELLGQLLEDVVHRTVSEGEARRRLSSYGISAEAQHAVVVARIVGDAGRLRTLPWTLRPLLEREGDRLPTALIDDTVTVLVPEGADAEASAHTVAGHLAMVDPHVQVGVSEARRGVPGLRTGYFEARQWARSGPGVHRASPLSITGLLMGNLELPLQDLGRTVLAPLLRYDEEHHAELTATLRTYLAHDCAPAATAKALTLHRNSLRYRLRLVEQLTGRDLGRLANRMELWLALSALEAGGEGGAGAVSGP
;
A
#
# COMPACT_ATOMS: atom_id res chain seq x y z
N MET A 1 3.73 14.48 -6.26
CA MET A 1 3.48 15.65 -5.39
C MET A 1 2.19 16.43 -5.69
N GLY A 2 1.55 16.30 -6.87
CA GLY A 2 0.32 17.09 -7.18
C GLY A 2 -1.02 16.51 -6.73
N LEU A 3 -1.11 15.21 -6.43
CA LEU A 3 -2.39 14.53 -6.13
C LEU A 3 -2.73 14.47 -4.63
N THR A 4 -1.74 14.57 -3.75
CA THR A 4 -1.95 14.53 -2.29
C THR A 4 -2.48 15.85 -1.72
N GLN A 5 -2.27 16.98 -2.39
CA GLN A 5 -2.74 18.29 -1.93
C GLN A 5 -4.25 18.50 -2.18
N GLN A 6 -4.80 17.89 -3.24
CA GLN A 6 -6.23 17.98 -3.57
C GLN A 6 -7.10 17.07 -2.68
N ALA A 7 -6.58 15.93 -2.21
CA ALA A 7 -7.29 15.05 -1.29
C ALA A 7 -7.51 15.68 0.10
N THR A 8 -6.55 16.49 0.58
CA THR A 8 -6.63 17.17 1.88
C THR A 8 -7.65 18.31 1.90
N GLN A 9 -7.90 18.98 0.77
CA GLN A 9 -8.93 20.03 0.67
C GLN A 9 -10.37 19.48 0.64
N LEU A 10 -10.58 18.27 0.11
CA LEU A 10 -11.90 17.63 0.04
C LEU A 10 -12.38 17.05 1.38
N LEU A 11 -11.46 16.66 2.26
CA LEU A 11 -11.79 16.07 3.58
C LEU A 11 -12.24 17.11 4.63
N VAL A 12 -11.97 18.40 4.42
CA VAL A 12 -12.35 19.48 5.37
C VAL A 12 -13.81 19.94 5.18
N LEU A 13 -14.44 19.66 4.04
CA LEU A 13 -15.79 20.17 3.69
C LEU A 13 -16.95 19.21 4.02
N LEU A 14 -16.67 17.96 4.42
CA LEU A 14 -17.69 16.93 4.63
C LEU A 14 -18.60 17.05 5.87
N PRO A 15 -18.39 17.90 6.90
CA PRO A 15 -19.34 17.99 8.03
C PRO A 15 -20.60 18.84 7.76
N GLN A 16 -20.70 19.56 6.62
CA GLN A 16 -21.73 20.58 6.40
C GLN A 16 -23.02 20.06 5.70
N LEU A 17 -23.13 18.77 5.39
CA LEU A 17 -24.24 18.21 4.59
C LEU A 17 -25.18 17.27 5.37
N ARG A 18 -25.45 17.55 6.65
CA ARG A 18 -26.42 16.79 7.45
C ARG A 18 -27.66 17.62 7.81
N GLU A 19 -28.61 17.74 6.88
CA GLU A 19 -30.05 17.81 7.21
C GLU A 19 -30.89 17.21 6.06
N PRO A 20 -31.92 16.40 6.35
CA PRO A 20 -32.80 15.86 5.31
C PRO A 20 -34.04 16.75 5.15
N ARG A 21 -34.41 17.10 3.91
CA ARG A 21 -35.77 17.55 3.56
C ARG A 21 -36.30 16.78 2.34
N PRO A 22 -37.61 16.45 2.29
CA PRO A 22 -38.16 15.54 1.29
C PRO A 22 -38.77 16.26 0.06
N HIS A 23 -38.94 15.46 -1.01
CA HIS A 23 -39.72 15.66 -2.25
C HIS A 23 -38.99 16.26 -3.48
N PRO A 24 -39.52 16.05 -4.71
CA PRO A 24 -39.84 14.77 -5.36
C PRO A 24 -39.18 14.70 -6.78
N PHE A 25 -39.01 13.49 -7.32
CA PHE A 25 -38.52 13.28 -8.70
C PHE A 25 -39.56 13.74 -9.75
N PRO A 26 -39.08 14.07 -10.97
CA PRO A 26 -39.40 13.16 -12.06
C PRO A 26 -38.19 12.75 -12.92
N GLU A 27 -38.19 11.45 -13.26
CA GLU A 27 -37.79 10.80 -14.53
C GLU A 27 -36.35 10.94 -15.06
N LEU A 28 -35.58 9.88 -14.80
CA LEU A 28 -34.30 9.49 -15.42
C LEU A 28 -34.52 8.88 -16.84
N SER A 29 -35.04 9.64 -17.81
CA SER A 29 -34.93 9.25 -19.23
C SER A 29 -34.10 10.21 -20.09
N ASP A 30 -33.84 11.44 -19.62
CA ASP A 30 -33.25 12.47 -20.48
C ASP A 30 -31.74 12.70 -20.29
N CYS A 31 -31.08 11.99 -19.37
CA CYS A 31 -29.65 12.17 -19.11
C CYS A 31 -28.73 11.10 -19.75
N LEU A 32 -29.28 10.12 -20.46
CA LEU A 32 -28.51 9.04 -21.12
C LEU A 32 -28.32 9.23 -22.64
N ALA A 33 -28.64 10.41 -23.18
CA ALA A 33 -28.48 10.73 -24.61
C ALA A 33 -27.25 11.60 -24.95
N GLN A 34 -26.39 11.92 -23.97
CA GLN A 34 -25.17 12.70 -24.21
C GLN A 34 -24.00 12.11 -23.42
N HIS A 35 -23.21 11.25 -24.06
CA HIS A 35 -21.76 10.97 -23.83
C HIS A 35 -21.40 9.49 -24.06
N PHE A 36 -21.65 8.99 -25.28
CA PHE A 36 -20.92 7.83 -25.82
C PHE A 36 -20.65 8.11 -27.30
N ASP A 37 -19.43 8.59 -27.60
CA ASP A 37 -18.74 8.31 -28.87
C ASP A 37 -17.39 9.05 -28.91
N VAL A 38 -16.30 8.39 -28.50
CA VAL A 38 -14.96 8.69 -29.04
C VAL A 38 -14.09 7.41 -29.00
N PHE A 39 -13.92 6.76 -30.15
CA PHE A 39 -12.64 6.43 -30.81
C PHE A 39 -12.75 5.17 -31.70
N LEU A 40 -12.91 5.37 -33.01
CA LEU A 40 -12.22 4.60 -34.06
C LEU A 40 -11.99 5.52 -35.28
N PRO A 41 -10.83 5.45 -35.96
CA PRO A 41 -10.42 6.46 -36.94
C PRO A 41 -10.83 6.09 -38.38
N THR A 42 -11.42 7.04 -39.12
CA THR A 42 -11.61 6.93 -40.57
C THR A 42 -10.93 8.08 -41.30
N HIS A 43 -10.02 7.71 -42.22
CA HIS A 43 -9.39 8.59 -43.21
C HIS A 43 -10.41 9.39 -44.03
N PRO A 44 -10.13 10.65 -44.39
CA PRO A 44 -10.87 11.33 -45.45
C PRO A 44 -10.05 11.43 -46.75
N ASN A 45 -10.69 11.12 -47.88
CA ASN A 45 -10.32 11.60 -49.21
C ASN A 45 -11.16 12.87 -49.53
N PRO A 46 -10.74 13.70 -50.49
CA PRO A 46 -10.89 15.15 -50.45
C PRO A 46 -12.09 15.68 -51.26
N PRO A 47 -12.42 16.98 -51.15
CA PRO A 47 -13.17 17.65 -52.19
C PRO A 47 -12.34 18.64 -53.02
N GLU A 48 -12.93 18.95 -54.16
CA GLU A 48 -12.44 19.58 -55.38
C GLU A 48 -11.99 21.05 -55.28
N ALA A 49 -11.31 21.43 -56.35
CA ALA A 49 -10.71 22.72 -56.65
C ALA A 49 -11.73 23.88 -56.75
N THR A 50 -11.28 25.08 -56.39
CA THR A 50 -11.53 26.29 -57.19
C THR A 50 -10.52 27.39 -56.87
N ALA A 51 -10.21 28.17 -57.91
CA ALA A 51 -9.09 29.08 -58.05
C ALA A 51 -9.18 30.38 -57.22
N TYR A 52 -8.04 31.03 -56.96
CA TYR A 52 -7.63 32.33 -57.55
C TYR A 52 -6.66 33.13 -56.64
N HIS A 53 -5.35 33.10 -56.98
CA HIS A 53 -4.40 34.22 -57.18
C HIS A 53 -4.14 35.36 -56.14
N PRO A 54 -3.00 36.11 -56.24
CA PRO A 54 -1.98 36.12 -55.19
C PRO A 54 -1.52 37.51 -54.70
N GLY A 55 -0.68 37.51 -53.65
CA GLY A 55 0.42 38.47 -53.51
C GLY A 55 0.26 39.57 -52.47
N LYS A 56 1.16 39.59 -51.47
CA LYS A 56 2.22 40.61 -51.29
C LYS A 56 2.91 40.46 -49.92
N LEU A 57 4.22 40.25 -49.99
CA LEU A 57 5.27 40.56 -48.99
C LEU A 57 5.16 42.03 -48.51
N PRO A 58 5.75 42.48 -47.37
CA PRO A 58 7.17 42.26 -47.07
C PRO A 58 7.71 42.28 -45.60
N ARG A 59 8.91 41.69 -45.49
CA ARG A 59 10.17 42.13 -44.79
C ARG A 59 10.16 42.59 -43.33
N GLN A 60 11.05 41.98 -42.53
CA GLN A 60 12.30 42.52 -41.91
C GLN A 60 12.68 41.58 -40.73
N SER A 61 13.74 40.75 -40.76
CA SER A 61 15.20 40.98 -40.74
C SER A 61 15.82 41.32 -39.36
N SER A 62 16.49 40.34 -38.75
CA SER A 62 17.76 40.46 -37.99
C SER A 62 18.28 39.03 -37.68
N HIS A 63 19.33 38.50 -38.34
CA HIS A 63 20.78 38.64 -38.08
C HIS A 63 21.17 38.28 -36.62
N HIS A 64 22.06 37.34 -36.28
CA HIS A 64 23.37 36.91 -36.83
C HIS A 64 23.72 35.48 -36.30
N ALA A 65 24.19 34.54 -37.15
CA ALA A 65 25.60 34.06 -37.33
C ALA A 65 26.09 32.99 -36.31
N ALA A 66 26.18 31.71 -36.71
CA ALA A 66 27.39 30.97 -37.17
C ALA A 66 28.22 30.39 -35.98
N THR A 67 28.76 29.17 -35.94
CA THR A 67 29.48 28.40 -36.97
C THR A 67 29.85 26.96 -36.50
N PHE A 68 30.11 26.05 -37.46
CA PHE A 68 30.90 24.77 -37.43
C PHE A 68 30.46 23.62 -36.49
N GLY A 69 30.38 22.34 -36.88
CA GLY A 69 30.75 21.62 -38.10
C GLY A 69 31.18 20.18 -37.72
N ARG A 70 30.73 19.16 -38.49
CA ARG A 70 31.38 17.86 -38.84
C ARG A 70 30.41 16.68 -38.86
N GLY A 71 30.30 16.03 -40.02
CA GLY A 71 30.51 14.58 -40.11
C GLY A 71 29.33 13.67 -40.52
N ARG A 72 29.32 13.32 -41.82
CA ARG A 72 29.02 11.99 -42.41
C ARG A 72 27.56 11.53 -42.65
N SER A 73 27.16 11.74 -43.91
CA SER A 73 26.60 10.76 -44.89
C SER A 73 25.51 9.75 -44.44
N LEU A 74 24.27 9.99 -44.90
CA LEU A 74 23.20 9.01 -45.04
C LEU A 74 23.23 8.31 -46.41
N PRO A 75 23.01 6.98 -46.51
CA PRO A 75 22.69 6.31 -47.78
C PRO A 75 21.17 6.33 -48.07
N PRO A 76 20.73 6.00 -49.31
CA PRO A 76 19.40 6.33 -49.81
C PRO A 76 18.31 5.35 -49.36
N ARG A 77 17.09 5.88 -49.33
CA ARG A 77 15.82 5.20 -49.05
C ARG A 77 15.56 4.04 -50.02
N SER A 78 15.32 2.83 -49.48
CA SER A 78 14.60 1.76 -50.16
C SER A 78 13.24 1.54 -49.48
N ALA A 79 12.19 1.51 -50.30
CA ALA A 79 10.82 1.29 -49.87
C ALA A 79 10.65 -0.13 -49.29
N ARG A 80 10.06 -0.24 -48.11
CA ARG A 80 9.59 -1.52 -47.56
C ARG A 80 8.07 -1.55 -47.59
N ALA A 81 7.55 -2.53 -48.33
CA ALA A 81 6.17 -2.97 -48.31
C ALA A 81 5.77 -3.41 -46.89
N TYR A 82 4.55 -3.05 -46.48
CA TYR A 82 3.92 -3.57 -45.27
C TYR A 82 3.65 -5.06 -45.45
N ALA A 83 4.37 -5.91 -44.71
CA ALA A 83 4.05 -7.31 -44.50
C ALA A 83 3.41 -7.45 -43.11
N LEU A 84 2.20 -7.99 -43.05
CA LEU A 84 1.53 -8.37 -41.82
C LEU A 84 2.36 -9.45 -41.10
N PRO A 85 2.60 -9.36 -39.78
CA PRO A 85 3.39 -10.36 -39.07
C PRO A 85 2.61 -11.68 -38.95
N ARG A 86 3.22 -12.74 -39.47
CA ARG A 86 2.92 -14.13 -39.16
C ARG A 86 3.14 -14.37 -37.66
N VAL A 87 2.10 -14.78 -36.93
CA VAL A 87 2.24 -15.32 -35.57
C VAL A 87 2.35 -16.85 -35.67
N PHE A 88 3.62 -17.30 -35.64
CA PHE A 88 4.28 -18.39 -34.88
C PHE A 88 3.54 -19.70 -34.47
N PRO A 89 4.31 -20.78 -34.21
CA PRO A 89 4.03 -22.14 -34.65
C PRO A 89 3.69 -23.09 -33.49
N ASN A 90 3.39 -24.34 -33.84
CA ASN A 90 3.25 -25.48 -32.95
C ASN A 90 4.28 -25.48 -31.81
N GLY A 91 3.80 -25.27 -30.58
CA GLY A 91 4.56 -25.40 -29.34
C GLY A 91 3.64 -25.89 -28.23
N SER A 92 3.92 -27.09 -27.73
CA SER A 92 3.24 -27.72 -26.60
C SER A 92 3.38 -26.87 -25.32
N SER A 93 2.36 -26.07 -24.99
CA SER A 93 2.20 -25.46 -23.67
C SER A 93 1.22 -26.29 -22.84
N ARG A 94 1.75 -27.04 -21.88
CA ARG A 94 0.95 -27.57 -20.76
C ARG A 94 0.45 -26.36 -19.95
N HIS A 95 -0.85 -26.08 -20.03
CA HIS A 95 -1.50 -25.15 -19.11
C HIS A 95 -1.58 -25.79 -17.71
N PRO A 96 -1.24 -25.06 -16.63
CA PRO A 96 -1.35 -25.59 -15.28
C PRO A 96 -2.82 -25.56 -14.82
N GLY A 97 -3.38 -26.76 -14.63
CA GLY A 97 -4.49 -27.07 -13.72
C GLY A 97 -5.66 -26.10 -13.63
N LEU A 98 -6.54 -26.08 -14.64
CA LEU A 98 -7.94 -25.72 -14.44
C LEU A 98 -8.61 -26.87 -13.67
N VAL A 99 -8.93 -26.62 -12.41
CA VAL A 99 -9.71 -27.54 -11.57
C VAL A 99 -11.09 -27.68 -12.21
N HIS A 100 -11.50 -28.92 -12.46
CA HIS A 100 -12.85 -29.29 -12.92
C HIS A 100 -13.89 -28.82 -11.89
N ASN A 101 -14.44 -27.63 -12.09
CA ASN A 101 -15.78 -27.32 -11.62
C ASN A 101 -16.73 -27.94 -12.65
N ARG A 102 -17.78 -28.66 -12.23
CA ARG A 102 -18.68 -29.41 -13.15
C ARG A 102 -19.05 -28.53 -14.35
N GLU A 103 -18.47 -28.82 -15.52
CA GLU A 103 -18.85 -28.20 -16.79
C GLU A 103 -20.32 -28.56 -17.01
N VAL A 104 -21.24 -27.61 -16.83
CA VAL A 104 -22.60 -27.76 -17.34
C VAL A 104 -22.48 -27.57 -18.84
N SER A 105 -22.06 -28.63 -19.52
CA SER A 105 -22.06 -28.68 -20.97
C SER A 105 -23.51 -28.73 -21.46
N VAL A 106 -23.86 -27.87 -22.41
CA VAL A 106 -25.15 -27.96 -23.09
C VAL A 106 -25.15 -29.26 -23.88
N THR A 107 -26.08 -30.17 -23.61
CA THR A 107 -26.13 -31.47 -24.26
C THR A 107 -27.21 -31.54 -25.34
N VAL A 108 -27.12 -32.55 -26.21
CA VAL A 108 -28.21 -32.91 -27.14
C VAL A 108 -29.50 -33.27 -26.39
N SER A 109 -29.39 -33.84 -25.18
CA SER A 109 -30.55 -34.11 -24.32
C SER A 109 -31.24 -32.82 -23.87
N ASP A 110 -30.47 -31.83 -23.40
CA ASP A 110 -31.01 -30.52 -22.98
C ASP A 110 -31.76 -29.83 -24.14
N LEU A 111 -31.21 -29.95 -25.35
CA LEU A 111 -31.80 -29.39 -26.56
C LEU A 111 -33.15 -30.04 -26.90
N LEU A 112 -33.28 -31.35 -26.69
CA LEU A 112 -34.51 -32.11 -26.94
C LEU A 112 -35.56 -31.92 -25.83
N ASP A 113 -35.13 -31.64 -24.61
CA ASP A 113 -36.02 -31.41 -23.47
C ASP A 113 -36.62 -29.99 -23.49
N GLU A 114 -36.09 -29.07 -24.32
CA GLU A 114 -36.68 -27.76 -24.56
C GLU A 114 -37.94 -27.85 -25.44
N SER A 115 -39.10 -27.89 -24.78
CA SER A 115 -40.40 -27.94 -25.44
C SER A 115 -40.65 -26.79 -26.43
N ALA A 116 -40.05 -25.62 -26.22
CA ALA A 116 -40.20 -24.46 -27.10
C ALA A 116 -39.52 -24.63 -28.47
N LEU A 117 -38.56 -25.56 -28.60
CA LEU A 117 -37.88 -25.86 -29.86
C LEU A 117 -38.55 -27.00 -30.64
N GLY A 118 -39.51 -27.73 -30.06
CA GLY A 118 -40.31 -28.75 -30.76
C GLY A 118 -39.50 -29.83 -31.49
N LEU A 119 -38.26 -30.08 -31.06
CA LEU A 119 -37.33 -30.96 -31.78
C LEU A 119 -37.64 -32.43 -31.53
N CYS A 120 -37.48 -33.25 -32.57
CA CYS A 120 -37.74 -34.69 -32.47
C CYS A 120 -36.47 -35.50 -32.72
N ALA A 121 -36.11 -36.38 -31.79
CA ALA A 121 -35.03 -37.33 -31.95
C ALA A 121 -35.41 -38.42 -32.97
N LEU A 122 -34.53 -38.67 -33.95
CA LEU A 122 -34.74 -39.65 -35.02
C LEU A 122 -33.83 -40.88 -34.92
N THR A 123 -32.76 -40.80 -34.13
CA THR A 123 -31.85 -41.94 -33.86
C THR A 123 -31.74 -42.23 -32.37
N ARG A 124 -31.42 -43.47 -32.01
CA ARG A 124 -31.22 -43.86 -30.58
C ARG A 124 -30.03 -43.16 -29.93
N HIS A 125 -29.15 -42.58 -30.75
CA HIS A 125 -27.91 -41.92 -30.33
C HIS A 125 -28.13 -40.51 -29.76
N CYS A 126 -29.33 -39.95 -29.90
CA CYS A 126 -29.67 -38.62 -29.39
C CYS A 126 -29.67 -38.51 -27.86
N ARG A 127 -29.97 -39.60 -27.15
CA ARG A 127 -29.96 -39.68 -25.67
C ARG A 127 -28.89 -40.62 -25.12
N ALA A 128 -28.11 -41.25 -26.00
CA ALA A 128 -27.03 -42.13 -25.59
C ALA A 128 -25.75 -41.33 -25.35
N GLY A 129 -25.35 -41.21 -24.09
CA GLY A 129 -24.03 -40.69 -23.71
C GLY A 129 -23.87 -39.17 -23.69
N ASP A 130 -24.96 -38.42 -23.43
CA ASP A 130 -25.00 -36.95 -23.21
C ASP A 130 -23.91 -36.18 -23.97
N ARG A 131 -24.08 -36.12 -25.30
CA ARG A 131 -23.14 -35.45 -26.19
C ARG A 131 -23.18 -33.94 -25.94
N SER A 132 -22.06 -33.40 -25.48
CA SER A 132 -21.85 -31.96 -25.31
C SER A 132 -21.84 -31.23 -26.67
N ILE A 133 -22.58 -30.14 -26.74
CA ILE A 133 -22.66 -29.21 -27.86
C ILE A 133 -21.73 -28.04 -27.55
N SER A 134 -20.67 -27.89 -28.34
CA SER A 134 -19.69 -26.79 -28.21
C SER A 134 -20.10 -25.54 -28.99
N TRP A 135 -20.82 -25.70 -30.10
CA TRP A 135 -21.27 -24.61 -30.97
C TRP A 135 -22.36 -25.08 -31.95
N VAL A 136 -23.03 -24.15 -32.63
CA VAL A 136 -24.00 -24.45 -33.70
C VAL A 136 -23.44 -24.02 -35.05
N SER A 137 -23.45 -24.93 -36.03
CA SER A 137 -22.96 -24.66 -37.38
C SER A 137 -24.06 -24.91 -38.40
N THR A 138 -24.53 -23.87 -39.09
CA THR A 138 -25.52 -24.02 -40.18
C THR A 138 -24.79 -24.13 -41.51
N THR A 139 -25.07 -25.17 -42.29
CA THR A 139 -24.36 -25.43 -43.54
C THR A 139 -25.21 -26.15 -44.57
N GLU A 140 -24.97 -25.81 -45.83
CA GLU A 140 -25.58 -26.42 -47.01
C GLU A 140 -24.50 -26.78 -48.03
N LEU A 141 -23.24 -26.82 -47.58
CA LEU A 141 -22.13 -27.17 -48.43
C LEU A 141 -22.21 -28.65 -48.84
N PRO A 142 -21.77 -29.01 -50.06
CA PRO A 142 -21.63 -30.41 -50.46
C PRO A 142 -20.77 -31.20 -49.47
N ASP A 143 -19.72 -30.56 -48.96
CA ASP A 143 -18.80 -31.05 -47.94
C ASP A 143 -18.57 -30.02 -46.82
N PRO A 144 -19.21 -30.17 -45.64
CA PRO A 144 -19.03 -29.25 -44.53
C PRO A 144 -17.79 -29.55 -43.66
N LEU A 145 -17.17 -30.74 -43.79
CA LEU A 145 -16.12 -31.23 -42.88
C LEU A 145 -14.93 -30.26 -42.71
N PRO A 146 -14.40 -29.59 -43.76
CA PRO A 146 -13.25 -28.69 -43.61
C PRO A 146 -13.47 -27.50 -42.67
N PHE A 147 -14.73 -27.21 -42.32
CA PHE A 147 -15.12 -26.06 -41.50
C PHE A 147 -15.60 -26.47 -40.09
N LEU A 148 -15.57 -27.77 -39.77
CA LEU A 148 -15.97 -28.32 -38.48
C LEU A 148 -14.73 -28.75 -37.69
N ARG A 149 -14.81 -28.66 -36.35
CA ARG A 149 -13.74 -28.98 -35.40
C ARG A 149 -14.10 -30.11 -34.43
N GLY A 150 -15.39 -30.47 -34.34
CA GLY A 150 -15.91 -31.46 -33.39
C GLY A 150 -16.71 -30.80 -32.26
N GLY A 151 -17.75 -31.51 -31.78
CA GLY A 151 -18.69 -31.05 -30.77
C GLY A 151 -19.80 -30.15 -31.30
N GLU A 152 -19.84 -29.83 -32.59
CA GLU A 152 -20.88 -28.94 -33.12
C GLU A 152 -22.24 -29.63 -33.32
N LEU A 153 -23.32 -28.88 -33.12
CA LEU A 153 -24.64 -29.17 -33.66
C LEU A 153 -24.71 -28.64 -35.09
N VAL A 154 -24.74 -29.54 -36.08
CA VAL A 154 -24.78 -29.18 -37.50
C VAL A 154 -26.23 -29.03 -37.95
N LEU A 155 -26.64 -27.84 -38.41
CA LEU A 155 -27.97 -27.56 -38.92
C LEU A 155 -27.97 -27.58 -40.45
N SER A 156 -28.90 -28.31 -41.07
CA SER A 156 -29.09 -28.33 -42.52
C SER A 156 -30.55 -28.56 -42.87
N THR A 157 -31.04 -27.87 -43.91
CA THR A 157 -32.37 -28.06 -44.51
C THR A 157 -32.34 -29.02 -45.69
N GLY A 158 -31.14 -29.44 -46.12
CA GLY A 158 -30.93 -30.36 -47.22
C GLY A 158 -31.33 -29.78 -48.58
N MET A 159 -31.01 -28.50 -48.83
CA MET A 159 -31.36 -27.79 -50.08
C MET A 159 -30.66 -28.36 -51.32
N LEU A 160 -29.52 -29.02 -51.14
CA LEU A 160 -28.84 -29.67 -52.25
C LEU A 160 -29.58 -30.96 -52.65
N GLU A 161 -29.94 -31.07 -53.92
CA GLU A 161 -30.41 -32.32 -54.49
C GLU A 161 -29.32 -33.39 -54.34
N ARG A 162 -29.68 -34.50 -53.71
CA ARG A 162 -28.78 -35.61 -53.39
C ARG A 162 -29.52 -36.92 -53.62
N THR A 163 -28.82 -37.85 -54.23
CA THR A 163 -29.20 -39.27 -54.26
C THR A 163 -29.04 -39.90 -52.88
N ASP A 164 -29.69 -41.04 -52.65
CA ASP A 164 -29.53 -41.79 -51.40
C ASP A 164 -28.06 -42.11 -51.09
N ALA A 165 -27.25 -42.43 -52.10
CA ALA A 165 -25.82 -42.68 -51.93
C ALA A 165 -25.04 -41.44 -51.43
N GLU A 166 -25.41 -40.25 -51.91
CA GLU A 166 -24.79 -38.98 -51.49
C GLU A 166 -25.22 -38.56 -50.09
N TRP A 167 -26.45 -38.89 -49.68
CA TRP A 167 -26.92 -38.73 -48.30
C TRP A 167 -26.15 -39.64 -47.34
N ARG A 168 -26.06 -40.94 -47.65
CA ARG A 168 -25.29 -41.89 -46.83
C ARG A 168 -23.84 -41.45 -46.69
N ARG A 169 -23.21 -41.01 -47.79
CA ARG A 169 -21.82 -40.50 -47.77
C ARG A 169 -21.64 -39.27 -46.89
N LEU A 170 -22.57 -38.32 -46.90
CA LEU A 170 -22.50 -37.15 -46.02
C LEU A 170 -22.57 -37.56 -44.55
N VAL A 171 -23.53 -38.41 -44.20
CA VAL A 171 -23.76 -38.84 -42.83
C VAL A 171 -22.56 -39.62 -42.28
N HIS A 172 -22.02 -40.57 -43.04
CA HIS A 172 -20.80 -41.29 -42.61
C HIS A 172 -19.62 -40.34 -42.40
N ARG A 173 -19.43 -39.35 -43.28
CA ARG A 173 -18.37 -38.36 -43.10
C ARG A 173 -18.58 -37.45 -41.90
N LEU A 174 -19.83 -37.05 -41.62
CA LEU A 174 -20.13 -36.30 -40.40
C LEU A 174 -19.86 -37.15 -39.16
N ALA A 175 -20.12 -38.45 -39.19
CA ALA A 175 -19.85 -39.37 -38.08
C ALA A 175 -18.35 -39.67 -37.89
N GLU A 176 -17.50 -39.50 -38.93
CA GLU A 176 -16.04 -39.57 -38.81
C GLU A 176 -15.47 -38.40 -37.97
N LEU A 177 -16.18 -37.27 -37.92
CA LEU A 177 -15.90 -36.18 -36.98
C LEU A 177 -16.77 -36.36 -35.73
N PRO A 178 -16.27 -36.04 -34.52
CA PRO A 178 -17.05 -36.15 -33.30
C PRO A 178 -18.05 -34.98 -33.16
N VAL A 179 -18.91 -34.75 -34.17
CA VAL A 179 -20.00 -33.77 -34.08
C VAL A 179 -21.03 -34.22 -33.05
N ALA A 180 -21.66 -33.25 -32.37
CA ALA A 180 -22.61 -33.54 -31.31
C ALA A 180 -23.91 -34.14 -31.88
N ALA A 181 -24.45 -33.53 -32.92
CA ALA A 181 -25.62 -34.01 -33.66
C ALA A 181 -25.75 -33.34 -35.03
N LEU A 182 -26.50 -33.98 -35.94
CA LEU A 182 -27.07 -33.36 -37.13
C LEU A 182 -28.53 -33.03 -36.85
N CYS A 183 -28.91 -31.77 -37.02
CA CYS A 183 -30.30 -31.33 -36.98
C CYS A 183 -30.79 -31.00 -38.39
N PHE A 184 -31.81 -31.72 -38.82
CA PHE A 184 -32.35 -31.63 -40.16
C PHE A 184 -33.67 -30.84 -40.17
N GLY A 185 -33.71 -29.75 -40.92
CA GLY A 185 -34.88 -28.90 -41.11
C GLY A 185 -35.89 -29.57 -42.04
N THR A 186 -37.13 -29.75 -41.57
CA THR A 186 -38.24 -30.34 -42.32
C THR A 186 -39.31 -29.28 -42.61
N GLY A 187 -40.15 -29.52 -43.62
CA GLY A 187 -41.26 -28.64 -44.02
C GLY A 187 -40.92 -27.60 -45.09
N LEU A 188 -39.64 -27.25 -45.28
CA LEU A 188 -39.20 -26.33 -46.35
C LEU A 188 -38.88 -27.05 -47.66
N VAL A 189 -37.81 -27.86 -47.67
CA VAL A 189 -37.36 -28.63 -48.85
C VAL A 189 -37.92 -30.05 -48.79
N HIS A 190 -37.75 -30.70 -47.64
CA HIS A 190 -38.19 -32.07 -47.42
C HIS A 190 -39.34 -32.08 -46.42
N ARG A 191 -40.46 -32.73 -46.76
CA ARG A 191 -41.61 -32.88 -45.84
C ARG A 191 -41.26 -33.69 -44.59
N SER A 192 -40.34 -34.63 -44.72
CA SER A 192 -39.77 -35.44 -43.65
C SER A 192 -38.30 -35.68 -43.96
N VAL A 193 -37.48 -36.01 -42.95
CA VAL A 193 -36.07 -36.34 -43.17
C VAL A 193 -35.97 -37.55 -44.12
N PRO A 194 -35.14 -37.51 -45.18
CA PRO A 194 -35.00 -38.63 -46.11
C PRO A 194 -34.59 -39.93 -45.40
N GLY A 195 -35.21 -41.06 -45.76
CA GLY A 195 -34.96 -42.35 -45.11
C GLY A 195 -33.49 -42.77 -45.13
N ALA A 196 -32.79 -42.50 -46.24
CA ALA A 196 -31.36 -42.78 -46.39
C ALA A 196 -30.48 -42.01 -45.38
N VAL A 197 -30.91 -40.83 -44.90
CA VAL A 197 -30.22 -40.07 -43.85
C VAL A 197 -30.44 -40.69 -42.48
N VAL A 198 -31.67 -41.12 -42.18
CA VAL A 198 -32.02 -41.77 -40.90
C VAL A 198 -31.30 -43.11 -40.75
N GLU A 199 -31.37 -43.96 -41.78
CA GLU A 199 -30.68 -45.26 -41.80
C GLU A 199 -29.16 -45.09 -41.61
N ALA A 200 -28.54 -44.20 -42.39
CA ALA A 200 -27.10 -43.97 -42.27
C ALA A 200 -26.70 -43.38 -40.92
N ALA A 201 -27.52 -42.52 -40.32
CA ALA A 201 -27.20 -41.91 -39.03
C ALA A 201 -27.29 -42.94 -37.89
N GLU A 202 -28.28 -43.82 -37.97
CA GLU A 202 -28.46 -44.93 -37.02
C GLU A 202 -27.30 -45.93 -37.11
N GLU A 203 -26.88 -46.29 -38.33
CA GLU A 203 -25.73 -47.18 -38.60
C GLU A 203 -24.40 -46.55 -38.17
N ALA A 204 -24.19 -45.26 -38.46
CA ALA A 204 -22.94 -44.55 -38.21
C ALA A 204 -22.79 -44.06 -36.76
N GLY A 205 -23.79 -44.22 -35.90
CA GLY A 205 -23.71 -43.74 -34.52
C GLY A 205 -23.91 -42.23 -34.36
N LEU A 206 -24.54 -41.55 -35.33
CA LEU A 206 -24.74 -40.10 -35.33
C LEU A 206 -26.10 -39.76 -34.69
N ALA A 207 -26.11 -38.80 -33.77
CA ALA A 207 -27.35 -38.23 -33.25
C ALA A 207 -28.02 -37.40 -34.35
N LEU A 208 -29.25 -37.77 -34.71
CA LEU A 208 -30.04 -37.09 -35.74
C LEU A 208 -31.31 -36.54 -35.12
N VAL A 209 -31.47 -35.23 -35.21
CA VAL A 209 -32.62 -34.48 -34.71
C VAL A 209 -33.36 -33.90 -35.90
N SER A 210 -34.69 -33.83 -35.84
CA SER A 210 -35.50 -33.08 -36.81
C SER A 210 -36.01 -31.80 -36.17
N SER A 211 -35.92 -30.72 -36.95
CA SER A 211 -36.52 -29.43 -36.63
C SER A 211 -37.68 -29.17 -37.60
N PRO A 212 -38.87 -28.83 -37.08
CA PRO A 212 -40.00 -28.42 -37.92
C PRO A 212 -39.77 -27.00 -38.49
N VAL A 213 -40.48 -26.63 -39.56
CA VAL A 213 -40.29 -25.34 -40.26
C VAL A 213 -40.69 -24.14 -39.39
N GLU A 214 -41.56 -24.38 -38.42
CA GLU A 214 -42.03 -23.42 -37.42
C GLU A 214 -40.92 -23.00 -36.45
N VAL A 215 -39.79 -23.72 -36.41
CA VAL A 215 -38.65 -23.46 -35.53
C VAL A 215 -37.45 -23.05 -36.38
N PRO A 216 -37.23 -21.73 -36.55
CA PRO A 216 -36.08 -21.24 -37.31
C PRO A 216 -34.77 -21.69 -36.66
N PHE A 217 -33.78 -22.06 -37.48
CA PHE A 217 -32.44 -22.43 -37.00
C PHE A 217 -31.75 -21.35 -36.16
N VAL A 218 -32.10 -20.07 -36.38
CA VAL A 218 -31.62 -18.97 -35.54
C VAL A 218 -32.10 -19.10 -34.09
N GLN A 219 -33.31 -19.60 -33.84
CA GLN A 219 -33.84 -19.82 -32.48
C GLN A 219 -33.07 -20.93 -31.76
N ILE A 220 -32.78 -22.05 -32.46
CA ILE A 220 -31.93 -23.13 -31.96
C ILE A 220 -30.53 -22.59 -31.63
N SER A 221 -29.98 -21.78 -32.53
CA SER A 221 -28.63 -21.21 -32.39
C SER A 221 -28.54 -20.25 -31.20
N HIS A 222 -29.54 -19.38 -31.00
CA HIS A 222 -29.64 -18.49 -29.85
C HIS A 222 -29.76 -19.27 -28.53
N TRP A 223 -30.63 -20.28 -28.49
CA TRP A 223 -30.83 -21.09 -27.29
C TRP A 223 -29.54 -21.79 -26.83
N VAL A 224 -28.79 -22.37 -27.77
CA VAL A 224 -27.51 -23.02 -27.48
C VAL A 224 -26.47 -21.98 -27.04
N ALA A 225 -26.37 -20.86 -27.76
CA ALA A 225 -25.43 -19.79 -27.42
C ALA A 225 -25.71 -19.22 -26.01
N GLU A 226 -26.95 -18.90 -25.68
CA GLU A 226 -27.32 -18.37 -24.36
C GLU A 226 -26.90 -19.30 -23.23
N ARG A 227 -27.08 -20.60 -23.38
CA ARG A 227 -26.68 -21.57 -22.34
C ARG A 227 -25.17 -21.80 -22.28
N ILE A 228 -24.45 -21.74 -23.40
CA ILE A 228 -22.98 -21.76 -23.41
C ILE A 228 -22.41 -20.49 -22.74
N PHE A 229 -23.04 -19.33 -22.94
CA PHE A 229 -22.55 -18.04 -22.42
C PHE A 229 -23.08 -17.67 -21.02
N ALA A 230 -24.12 -18.34 -20.51
CA ALA A 230 -24.74 -18.04 -19.21
C ALA A 230 -23.73 -18.11 -18.04
N GLU A 231 -22.82 -19.10 -18.05
CA GLU A 231 -21.86 -19.27 -16.94
C GLU A 231 -20.75 -18.21 -16.94
N GLN A 232 -20.24 -17.83 -18.13
CA GLN A 232 -19.21 -16.80 -18.24
C GLN A 232 -19.75 -15.43 -17.84
N TYR A 233 -21.01 -15.15 -18.17
CA TYR A 233 -21.66 -13.89 -17.81
C TYR A 233 -21.95 -13.81 -16.31
N ASP A 234 -22.42 -14.89 -15.68
CA ASP A 234 -22.74 -14.87 -14.25
C ASP A 234 -21.51 -14.76 -13.35
N ALA A 235 -20.40 -15.42 -13.69
CA ALA A 235 -19.14 -15.29 -12.94
C ALA A 235 -18.59 -13.85 -13.00
N VAL A 236 -18.57 -13.25 -14.20
CA VAL A 236 -18.13 -11.86 -14.38
C VAL A 236 -19.07 -10.90 -13.66
N ARG A 237 -20.39 -11.09 -13.78
CA ARG A 237 -21.38 -10.23 -13.11
C ARG A 237 -21.30 -10.32 -11.58
N ALA A 238 -21.08 -11.51 -11.03
CA ALA A 238 -20.87 -11.69 -9.59
C ALA A 238 -19.62 -10.97 -9.10
N ALA A 239 -18.52 -11.03 -9.87
CA ALA A 239 -17.29 -10.31 -9.55
C ALA A 239 -17.48 -8.79 -9.54
N VAL A 240 -18.11 -8.23 -10.58
CA VAL A 240 -18.41 -6.79 -10.66
C VAL A 240 -19.33 -6.35 -9.51
N THR A 241 -20.36 -7.14 -9.20
CA THR A 241 -21.28 -6.83 -8.09
C THR A 241 -20.55 -6.76 -6.76
N LEU A 242 -19.62 -7.70 -6.50
CA LEU A 242 -18.82 -7.69 -5.28
C LEU A 242 -17.86 -6.49 -5.25
N GLN A 243 -17.26 -6.12 -6.37
CA GLN A 243 -16.40 -4.94 -6.45
C GLN A 243 -17.14 -3.67 -6.04
N ASP A 244 -18.35 -3.46 -6.57
CA ASP A 244 -19.21 -2.33 -6.22
C ASP A 244 -19.59 -2.32 -4.73
N GLU A 245 -19.83 -3.49 -4.15
CA GLU A 245 -20.16 -3.63 -2.73
C GLU A 245 -18.98 -3.31 -1.82
N LEU A 246 -17.78 -3.76 -2.17
CA LEU A 246 -16.56 -3.45 -1.40
C LEU A 246 -16.24 -1.96 -1.45
N VAL A 247 -16.41 -1.31 -2.61
CA VAL A 247 -16.25 0.14 -2.75
C VAL A 247 -17.30 0.90 -1.93
N ARG A 248 -18.55 0.44 -1.91
CA ARG A 248 -19.59 1.00 -1.03
C ARG A 248 -19.28 0.82 0.45
N GLU A 249 -18.78 -0.35 0.86
CA GLU A 249 -18.36 -0.58 2.24
C GLU A 249 -17.19 0.32 2.64
N LEU A 250 -16.20 0.53 1.76
CA LEU A 250 -15.09 1.45 1.99
C LEU A 250 -15.56 2.89 2.27
N THR A 251 -16.54 3.37 1.50
CA THR A 251 -17.08 4.75 1.65
C THR A 251 -18.05 4.90 2.83
N SER A 252 -18.71 3.83 3.24
CA SER A 252 -19.68 3.84 4.34
C SER A 252 -19.06 3.99 5.75
N GLY A 253 -17.75 3.85 5.89
CA GLY A 253 -17.03 4.03 7.15
C GLY A 253 -17.09 2.85 8.13
N HIS A 254 -17.63 1.69 7.72
CA HIS A 254 -17.61 0.46 8.53
C HIS A 254 -16.21 -0.18 8.66
N GLY A 255 -15.24 0.36 7.93
CA GLY A 255 -13.83 -0.01 7.94
C GLY A 255 -13.56 -1.48 7.63
N PHE A 256 -12.44 -2.00 8.14
CA PHE A 256 -12.01 -3.38 7.88
C PHE A 256 -13.09 -4.42 8.19
N ARG A 257 -13.90 -4.22 9.24
CA ARG A 257 -14.94 -5.19 9.63
C ARG A 257 -16.06 -5.29 8.57
N GLY A 258 -16.47 -4.18 7.98
CA GLY A 258 -17.47 -4.15 6.90
C GLY A 258 -16.97 -4.89 5.66
N LEU A 259 -15.74 -4.59 5.26
CA LEU A 259 -15.05 -5.23 4.13
C LEU A 259 -14.91 -6.75 4.35
N LEU A 260 -14.39 -7.17 5.51
CA LEU A 260 -14.22 -8.59 5.83
C LEU A 260 -15.56 -9.34 5.89
N ARG A 261 -16.62 -8.74 6.42
CA ARG A 261 -17.96 -9.34 6.42
C ARG A 261 -18.44 -9.64 5.00
N ARG A 262 -18.24 -8.71 4.05
CA ARG A 262 -18.68 -8.92 2.67
C ARG A 262 -17.84 -9.95 1.94
N LEU A 263 -16.51 -9.90 2.13
CA LEU A 263 -15.60 -10.91 1.58
C LEU A 263 -15.92 -12.32 2.09
N HIS A 264 -16.24 -12.46 3.39
CA HIS A 264 -16.58 -13.74 3.99
C HIS A 264 -17.81 -14.40 3.34
N GLN A 265 -18.80 -13.61 2.93
CA GLN A 265 -20.03 -14.10 2.31
C GLN A 265 -19.80 -14.66 0.89
N GLN A 266 -18.73 -14.25 0.20
CA GLN A 266 -18.50 -14.57 -1.21
C GLN A 266 -17.34 -15.55 -1.43
N LEU A 267 -16.27 -15.45 -0.65
CA LEU A 267 -15.07 -16.27 -0.83
C LEU A 267 -15.24 -17.72 -0.37
N GLY A 268 -16.22 -18.01 0.49
CA GLY A 268 -16.39 -19.33 1.10
C GLY A 268 -15.17 -19.80 1.93
N ALA A 269 -14.17 -18.95 2.17
CA ALA A 269 -12.86 -19.31 2.71
C ALA A 269 -12.82 -19.47 4.25
N GLY A 270 -13.99 -19.54 4.90
CA GLY A 270 -14.11 -19.55 6.37
C GLY A 270 -13.85 -18.17 6.97
N ALA A 271 -13.39 -18.12 8.22
CA ALA A 271 -13.08 -16.85 8.86
C ALA A 271 -11.91 -16.13 8.18
N LEU A 272 -11.95 -14.81 8.25
CA LEU A 272 -10.98 -13.90 7.65
C LEU A 272 -10.39 -12.97 8.71
N ALA A 273 -9.12 -12.62 8.57
CA ALA A 273 -8.45 -11.64 9.40
C ALA A 273 -7.56 -10.71 8.57
N VAL A 274 -7.46 -9.45 8.98
CA VAL A 274 -6.39 -8.56 8.52
C VAL A 274 -5.39 -8.42 9.65
N VAL A 275 -4.13 -8.68 9.37
CA VAL A 275 -3.04 -8.70 10.36
C VAL A 275 -1.93 -7.77 9.92
N ASP A 276 -1.35 -7.01 10.84
CA ASP A 276 -0.21 -6.14 10.54
C ASP A 276 1.14 -6.91 10.51
N PRO A 277 2.27 -6.26 10.14
CA PRO A 277 3.57 -6.90 10.08
C PRO A 277 4.12 -7.37 11.43
N ALA A 278 3.64 -6.79 12.54
CA ALA A 278 4.01 -7.18 13.89
C ALA A 278 3.19 -8.38 14.41
N GLY A 279 2.18 -8.80 13.65
CA GLY A 279 1.28 -9.90 14.00
C GLY A 279 0.03 -9.48 14.77
N LEU A 280 -0.24 -8.18 14.88
CA LEU A 280 -1.46 -7.68 15.51
C LEU A 280 -2.65 -7.86 14.56
N VAL A 281 -3.73 -8.47 15.05
CA VAL A 281 -4.97 -8.60 14.31
C VAL A 281 -5.68 -7.23 14.26
N LEU A 282 -5.65 -6.59 13.09
CA LEU A 282 -6.31 -5.30 12.85
C LEU A 282 -7.83 -5.42 12.84
N SER A 283 -8.33 -6.51 12.27
CA SER A 283 -9.75 -6.85 12.25
C SER A 283 -9.93 -8.32 11.91
N ARG A 284 -11.05 -8.91 12.34
CA ARG A 284 -11.41 -10.30 12.04
C ARG A 284 -12.91 -10.44 11.81
N PHE A 285 -13.29 -11.41 11.00
CA PHE A 285 -14.68 -11.77 10.77
C PHE A 285 -14.84 -13.28 10.54
N PRO A 286 -15.78 -13.97 11.22
CA PRO A 286 -16.64 -13.48 12.29
C PRO A 286 -15.87 -13.02 13.55
N ALA A 287 -16.43 -12.11 14.34
CA ALA A 287 -15.69 -11.52 15.48
C ALA A 287 -15.27 -12.56 16.55
N SER A 288 -16.04 -13.65 16.69
CA SER A 288 -15.77 -14.75 17.62
C SER A 288 -14.75 -15.77 17.10
N SER A 289 -14.23 -15.61 15.88
CA SER A 289 -13.26 -16.56 15.35
C SER A 289 -11.95 -16.48 16.12
N ALA A 290 -11.52 -17.60 16.69
CA ALA A 290 -10.17 -17.78 17.18
C ALA A 290 -9.22 -17.67 15.99
N TRP A 291 -8.37 -16.64 16.00
CA TRP A 291 -7.26 -16.51 15.09
C TRP A 291 -6.01 -16.85 15.89
N PRO A 292 -5.14 -17.77 15.44
CA PRO A 292 -3.88 -17.98 16.14
C PRO A 292 -3.10 -16.66 16.18
N ASP A 293 -2.36 -16.44 17.27
CA ASP A 293 -1.40 -15.34 17.36
C ASP A 293 -0.57 -15.35 16.08
N ALA A 294 -0.58 -14.21 15.37
CA ALA A 294 -0.06 -14.21 14.03
C ALA A 294 1.44 -14.56 14.07
N PRO A 295 1.88 -15.56 13.30
CA PRO A 295 3.28 -15.92 13.27
C PRO A 295 4.06 -14.75 12.66
N GLN A 296 4.96 -14.17 13.45
CA GLN A 296 5.93 -13.17 12.98
C GLN A 296 6.67 -13.73 11.76
N GLY A 297 6.64 -12.99 10.64
CA GLY A 297 7.49 -13.30 9.48
C GLY A 297 7.04 -14.45 8.57
N ARG A 298 5.73 -14.68 8.36
CA ARG A 298 5.30 -15.58 7.27
C ARG A 298 5.74 -15.04 5.90
N GLN A 299 6.55 -15.82 5.19
CA GLN A 299 6.59 -15.81 3.72
C GLN A 299 5.21 -16.16 3.18
N VAL A 300 4.85 -15.58 2.03
CA VAL A 300 3.63 -15.87 1.25
C VAL A 300 3.46 -17.39 1.18
N ASP A 301 2.34 -17.90 1.71
CA ASP A 301 2.02 -19.32 1.58
C ASP A 301 1.56 -19.59 0.14
N GLU A 302 2.21 -20.53 -0.57
CA GLU A 302 1.81 -20.98 -1.90
C GLU A 302 0.35 -21.51 -1.92
N ALA A 303 -0.20 -21.88 -0.76
CA ALA A 303 -1.59 -22.29 -0.60
C ALA A 303 -2.62 -21.13 -0.61
N GLY A 304 -2.18 -19.86 -0.68
CA GLY A 304 -3.09 -18.71 -0.80
C GLY A 304 -3.90 -18.38 0.46
N THR A 305 -3.46 -18.85 1.63
CA THR A 305 -4.11 -18.60 2.93
C THR A 305 -3.70 -17.27 3.58
N ALA A 306 -2.66 -16.63 3.06
CA ALA A 306 -2.21 -15.31 3.46
C ALA A 306 -1.78 -14.51 2.22
N VAL A 307 -2.51 -13.45 1.91
CA VAL A 307 -2.27 -12.59 0.75
C VAL A 307 -1.82 -11.21 1.24
N PRO A 308 -0.70 -10.66 0.72
CA PRO A 308 -0.23 -9.35 1.15
C PRO A 308 -1.22 -8.26 0.75
N VAL A 309 -1.46 -7.34 1.69
CA VAL A 309 -2.17 -6.09 1.48
C VAL A 309 -1.10 -5.01 1.39
N SER A 310 -0.95 -4.44 0.20
CA SER A 310 0.12 -3.47 -0.10
C SER A 310 -0.42 -2.07 -0.33
N VAL A 311 0.38 -1.07 0.03
CA VAL A 311 0.18 0.35 -0.29
C VAL A 311 1.47 0.82 -0.96
N ASP A 312 1.38 1.34 -2.19
CA ASP A 312 2.56 1.72 -3.00
C ASP A 312 3.63 0.61 -3.07
N ASP A 313 3.19 -0.63 -3.34
CA ASP A 313 4.02 -1.86 -3.38
C ASP A 313 4.70 -2.26 -2.06
N VAL A 314 4.46 -1.53 -0.97
CA VAL A 314 4.95 -1.89 0.37
C VAL A 314 3.87 -2.73 1.07
N PRO A 315 4.18 -3.98 1.50
CA PRO A 315 3.22 -4.78 2.26
C PRO A 315 3.01 -4.16 3.64
N VAL A 316 1.79 -3.72 3.90
CA VAL A 316 1.39 -3.04 5.13
C VAL A 316 0.54 -3.90 6.06
N ALA A 317 -0.05 -4.96 5.52
CA ALA A 317 -0.82 -5.96 6.25
C ALA A 317 -0.92 -7.26 5.44
N TRP A 318 -1.53 -8.29 6.01
CA TRP A 318 -1.88 -9.54 5.35
C TRP A 318 -3.37 -9.80 5.53
N LEU A 319 -4.05 -10.14 4.44
CA LEU A 319 -5.36 -10.76 4.46
C LEU A 319 -5.16 -12.26 4.65
N CYS A 320 -5.62 -12.79 5.79
CA CYS A 320 -5.51 -14.20 6.11
C CYS A 320 -6.89 -14.88 6.05
N THR A 321 -6.92 -16.09 5.51
CA THR A 321 -8.13 -16.91 5.34
C THR A 321 -7.96 -18.29 6.01
N GLN A 322 -9.03 -18.88 6.53
CA GLN A 322 -8.95 -20.22 7.14
C GLN A 322 -8.72 -21.33 6.12
N ARG A 323 -9.26 -21.17 4.91
CA ARG A 323 -9.11 -22.09 3.79
C ARG A 323 -8.59 -21.34 2.56
N PRO A 324 -7.87 -22.01 1.64
CA PRO A 324 -7.50 -21.41 0.36
C PRO A 324 -8.74 -20.85 -0.34
N ALA A 325 -8.67 -19.60 -0.77
CA ALA A 325 -9.72 -19.03 -1.61
C ALA A 325 -9.42 -19.34 -3.08
N GLU A 326 -10.36 -20.00 -3.76
CA GLU A 326 -10.20 -20.44 -5.15
C GLU A 326 -10.29 -19.26 -6.14
N GLN A 327 -10.94 -18.16 -5.76
CA GLN A 327 -11.20 -16.99 -6.58
C GLN A 327 -10.03 -15.97 -6.51
N ARG A 328 -8.92 -16.26 -7.19
CA ARG A 328 -7.69 -15.43 -7.15
C ARG A 328 -7.90 -13.97 -7.59
N GLU A 329 -8.73 -13.72 -8.60
CA GLU A 329 -9.00 -12.36 -9.09
C GLU A 329 -9.72 -11.50 -8.04
N LEU A 330 -10.68 -12.10 -7.32
CA LEU A 330 -11.40 -11.42 -6.23
C LEU A 330 -10.48 -11.10 -5.05
N LEU A 331 -9.55 -12.01 -4.72
CA LEU A 331 -8.54 -11.75 -3.68
C LEU A 331 -7.66 -10.56 -4.06
N SER A 332 -7.21 -10.47 -5.32
CA SER A 332 -6.38 -9.36 -5.79
C SER A 332 -7.09 -8.02 -5.64
N PHE A 333 -8.37 -7.94 -6.02
CA PHE A 333 -9.15 -6.72 -5.84
C PHE A 333 -9.41 -6.40 -4.35
N ALA A 334 -9.74 -7.43 -3.56
CA ALA A 334 -9.98 -7.30 -2.14
C ALA A 334 -8.77 -6.73 -1.39
N THR A 335 -7.56 -7.21 -1.70
CA THR A 335 -6.33 -6.69 -1.07
C THR A 335 -6.04 -5.25 -1.48
N SER A 336 -6.39 -4.82 -2.70
CA SER A 336 -6.32 -3.40 -3.09
C SER A 336 -7.26 -2.51 -2.27
N ILE A 337 -8.52 -2.91 -2.08
CA ILE A 337 -9.49 -2.14 -1.27
C ILE A 337 -9.09 -2.14 0.21
N LEU A 338 -8.62 -3.27 0.74
CA LEU A 338 -8.08 -3.34 2.10
C LEU A 338 -6.83 -2.47 2.25
N GLY A 339 -5.99 -2.35 1.22
CA GLY A 339 -4.82 -1.47 1.19
C GLY A 339 -5.23 0.01 1.27
N LEU A 340 -6.29 0.39 0.57
CA LEU A 340 -6.83 1.74 0.65
C LEU A 340 -7.42 2.06 2.04
N GLU A 341 -8.15 1.12 2.64
CA GLU A 341 -8.65 1.27 4.02
C GLU A 341 -7.50 1.33 5.04
N ALA A 342 -6.45 0.54 4.82
CA ALA A 342 -5.22 0.57 5.60
C ALA A 342 -4.54 1.96 5.52
N ALA A 343 -4.36 2.50 4.31
CA ALA A 343 -3.79 3.82 4.08
C ALA A 343 -4.64 4.94 4.74
N ARG A 344 -5.98 4.84 4.66
CA ARG A 344 -6.90 5.79 5.31
C ARG A 344 -6.76 5.76 6.83
N HIS A 345 -6.76 4.58 7.44
CA HIS A 345 -6.55 4.43 8.88
C HIS A 345 -5.20 5.00 9.32
N GLN A 346 -4.15 4.74 8.55
CA GLN A 346 -2.82 5.28 8.76
C GLN A 346 -2.81 6.82 8.69
N ALA A 347 -3.44 7.42 7.68
CA ALA A 347 -3.47 8.87 7.52
C ALA A 347 -4.14 9.56 8.73
N VAL A 348 -5.21 8.96 9.26
CA VAL A 348 -5.89 9.44 10.47
C VAL A 348 -4.98 9.35 11.71
N LEU A 349 -4.26 8.24 11.88
CA LEU A 349 -3.32 8.06 13.01
C LEU A 349 -2.14 9.04 12.91
N THR A 350 -1.54 9.19 11.74
CA THR A 350 -0.44 10.15 11.50
C THR A 350 -0.90 11.57 11.74
N GLY A 351 -2.05 11.99 11.19
CA GLY A 351 -2.59 13.33 11.41
C GLY A 351 -2.87 13.61 12.89
N ARG A 352 -3.38 12.62 13.64
CA ARG A 352 -3.57 12.77 15.09
C ARG A 352 -2.24 12.95 15.84
N ARG A 353 -1.18 12.23 15.47
CA ARG A 353 0.17 12.36 16.05
C ARG A 353 0.79 13.71 15.75
N GLU A 354 0.63 14.22 14.53
CA GLU A 354 1.14 15.53 14.13
C GLU A 354 0.42 16.65 14.88
N LEU A 355 -0.91 16.58 15.01
CA LEU A 355 -1.67 17.56 15.80
C LEU A 355 -1.30 17.53 17.29
N LEU A 356 -1.10 16.33 17.87
CA LEU A 356 -0.60 16.22 19.25
C LEU A 356 0.85 16.75 19.35
N GLY A 357 1.68 16.52 18.34
CA GLY A 357 3.03 17.07 18.22
C GLY A 357 3.04 18.59 18.28
N GLN A 358 2.22 19.24 17.45
CA GLN A 358 2.04 20.70 17.47
C GLN A 358 1.59 21.21 18.83
N LEU A 359 0.64 20.53 19.49
CA LEU A 359 0.21 20.90 20.83
C LEU A 359 1.35 20.76 21.86
N LEU A 360 2.15 19.69 21.78
CA LEU A 360 3.27 19.49 22.68
C LEU A 360 4.40 20.49 22.41
N GLU A 361 4.67 20.83 21.15
CA GLU A 361 5.57 21.94 20.78
C GLU A 361 5.08 23.25 21.40
N ASP A 362 3.78 23.55 21.29
CA ASP A 362 3.19 24.74 21.90
C ASP A 362 3.40 24.79 23.42
N VAL A 363 3.24 23.65 24.09
CA VAL A 363 3.48 23.49 25.53
C VAL A 363 4.96 23.64 25.88
N VAL A 364 5.84 23.00 25.10
CA VAL A 364 7.30 23.00 25.31
C VAL A 364 7.84 24.42 25.14
N HIS A 365 7.42 25.12 24.09
CA HIS A 365 7.86 26.48 23.77
C HIS A 365 7.09 27.59 24.52
N ARG A 366 6.04 27.25 25.28
CA ARG A 366 5.16 28.21 25.99
C ARG A 366 4.49 29.20 25.04
N THR A 367 4.11 28.78 23.84
CA THR A 367 3.31 29.60 22.91
C THR A 367 1.84 29.67 23.36
N VAL A 368 1.41 28.73 24.21
CA VAL A 368 0.06 28.69 24.82
C VAL A 368 0.13 28.81 26.34
N SER A 369 -0.92 29.39 26.93
CA SER A 369 -1.07 29.43 28.40
C SER A 369 -1.32 28.03 28.97
N GLU A 370 -0.96 27.80 30.25
CA GLU A 370 -1.21 26.52 30.92
C GLU A 370 -2.69 26.13 30.95
N GLY A 371 -3.60 27.12 31.09
CA GLY A 371 -5.04 26.88 31.05
C GLY A 371 -5.53 26.39 29.69
N GLU A 372 -4.95 26.93 28.61
CA GLU A 372 -5.25 26.47 27.24
C GLU A 372 -4.63 25.11 26.94
N ALA A 373 -3.38 24.90 27.34
CA ALA A 373 -2.71 23.60 27.26
C ALA A 373 -3.52 22.50 27.95
N ARG A 374 -3.99 22.75 29.18
CA ARG A 374 -4.83 21.82 29.94
C ARG A 374 -6.11 21.45 29.18
N ARG A 375 -6.81 22.45 28.60
CA ARG A 375 -8.01 22.21 27.78
C ARG A 375 -7.69 21.36 26.56
N ARG A 376 -6.64 21.70 25.80
CA ARG A 376 -6.29 20.98 24.58
C ARG A 376 -5.77 19.57 24.86
N LEU A 377 -4.96 19.36 25.89
CA LEU A 377 -4.48 18.02 26.27
C LEU A 377 -5.64 17.09 26.65
N SER A 378 -6.67 17.63 27.32
CA SER A 378 -7.85 16.84 27.71
C SER A 378 -8.63 16.27 26.52
N SER A 379 -8.66 16.93 25.36
CA SER A 379 -9.32 16.40 24.15
C SER A 379 -8.61 15.19 23.55
N TYR A 380 -7.33 15.01 23.88
CA TYR A 380 -6.54 13.82 23.53
C TYR A 380 -6.57 12.73 24.61
N GLY A 381 -7.33 12.94 25.70
CA GLY A 381 -7.39 12.03 26.84
C GLY A 381 -6.21 12.16 27.81
N ILE A 382 -5.42 13.22 27.70
CA ILE A 382 -4.26 13.47 28.58
C ILE A 382 -4.72 14.34 29.74
N SER A 383 -4.67 13.78 30.96
CA SER A 383 -5.05 14.50 32.17
C SER A 383 -3.91 15.43 32.60
N ALA A 384 -3.96 16.72 32.30
CA ALA A 384 -2.84 17.62 32.62
C ALA A 384 -2.52 17.77 34.13
N GLU A 385 -3.31 17.21 35.05
CA GLU A 385 -3.05 17.18 36.50
C GLU A 385 -2.37 15.90 36.99
N ALA A 386 -2.34 14.84 36.17
CA ALA A 386 -1.73 13.57 36.54
C ALA A 386 -0.20 13.62 36.37
N GLN A 387 0.51 12.65 36.95
CA GLN A 387 1.92 12.43 36.64
C GLN A 387 2.08 11.78 35.27
N HIS A 388 3.01 12.26 34.46
CA HIS A 388 3.39 11.62 33.20
C HIS A 388 4.90 11.51 33.11
N ALA A 389 5.40 10.36 32.68
CA ALA A 389 6.73 10.26 32.12
C ALA A 389 6.66 10.51 30.61
N VAL A 390 7.77 10.97 30.04
CA VAL A 390 7.91 11.21 28.61
C VAL A 390 9.01 10.29 28.09
N VAL A 391 8.74 9.63 26.98
CA VAL A 391 9.71 8.84 26.23
C VAL A 391 9.94 9.54 24.90
N VAL A 392 11.19 9.82 24.56
CA VAL A 392 11.57 10.42 23.27
C VAL A 392 12.47 9.44 22.54
N ALA A 393 12.08 9.04 21.34
CA ALA A 393 12.85 8.16 20.48
C ALA A 393 13.21 8.85 19.18
N ARG A 394 14.47 8.70 18.75
CA ARG A 394 14.98 9.22 17.49
C ARG A 394 15.75 8.15 16.73
N ILE A 395 15.71 8.25 15.41
CA ILE A 395 16.55 7.46 14.51
C ILE A 395 17.74 8.33 14.06
N VAL A 396 18.89 7.70 13.81
CA VAL A 396 20.12 8.40 13.38
C VAL A 396 20.11 8.56 11.86
N GLY A 397 19.43 7.66 11.14
CA GLY A 397 19.25 7.73 9.69
C GLY A 397 18.33 8.85 9.21
N ASP A 398 17.76 8.68 8.02
CA ASP A 398 16.82 9.64 7.43
C ASP A 398 15.57 9.79 8.31
N ALA A 399 15.50 10.87 9.07
CA ALA A 399 14.43 11.18 10.01
C ALA A 399 13.05 11.29 9.32
N GLY A 400 13.04 11.59 8.00
CA GLY A 400 11.84 11.53 7.16
C GLY A 400 11.19 10.14 7.11
N ARG A 401 11.95 9.07 7.41
CA ARG A 401 11.41 7.71 7.54
C ARG A 401 10.40 7.60 8.67
N LEU A 402 10.52 8.36 9.77
CA LEU A 402 9.52 8.31 10.85
C LEU A 402 8.14 8.77 10.39
N ARG A 403 8.07 9.68 9.42
CA ARG A 403 6.81 10.15 8.81
C ARG A 403 6.20 9.09 7.90
N THR A 404 7.02 8.20 7.34
CA THR A 404 6.61 7.09 6.46
C THR A 404 6.54 5.74 7.18
N LEU A 405 6.68 5.70 8.53
CA LEU A 405 6.58 4.49 9.38
C LEU A 405 5.29 4.41 10.24
N PRO A 406 4.11 4.29 9.63
CA PRO A 406 2.85 4.18 10.36
C PRO A 406 2.58 2.79 10.94
N TRP A 407 3.13 1.72 10.36
CA TRP A 407 2.77 0.33 10.71
C TRP A 407 3.53 -0.23 11.90
N THR A 408 4.81 0.05 12.01
CA THR A 408 5.67 -0.49 13.08
C THR A 408 5.30 0.04 14.47
N LEU A 409 4.67 1.23 14.55
CA LEU A 409 4.33 1.85 15.83
C LEU A 409 2.85 1.67 16.24
N ARG A 410 2.03 0.98 15.44
CA ARG A 410 0.63 0.74 15.77
C ARG A 410 0.44 -0.14 17.02
N PRO A 411 1.25 -1.19 17.26
CA PRO A 411 1.13 -1.98 18.50
C PRO A 411 1.32 -1.14 19.77
N LEU A 412 2.10 -0.05 19.71
CA LEU A 412 2.26 0.91 20.81
C LEU A 412 1.00 1.78 21.03
N LEU A 413 0.19 1.99 19.99
CA LEU A 413 -1.01 2.83 20.03
C LEU A 413 -2.27 2.07 20.44
N GLU A 414 -2.32 0.75 20.23
CA GLU A 414 -3.55 -0.03 20.29
C GLU A 414 -3.49 -1.27 21.20
N ARG A 415 -2.49 -1.41 22.09
CA ARG A 415 -2.56 -2.41 23.16
C ARG A 415 -3.90 -2.28 23.89
N GLU A 416 -4.68 -3.36 23.91
CA GLU A 416 -6.00 -3.41 24.56
C GLU A 416 -5.88 -2.86 25.99
N GLY A 417 -6.53 -1.72 26.25
CA GLY A 417 -6.63 -1.10 27.57
C GLY A 417 -5.72 0.09 27.84
N ASP A 418 -4.63 0.31 27.09
CA ASP A 418 -3.62 1.33 27.43
C ASP A 418 -3.11 2.08 26.18
N ARG A 419 -3.91 3.03 25.69
CA ARG A 419 -3.57 3.86 24.53
C ARG A 419 -2.60 4.96 24.96
N LEU A 420 -1.30 4.71 24.85
CA LEU A 420 -0.28 5.72 25.14
C LEU A 420 -0.31 6.86 24.08
N PRO A 421 -0.54 8.12 24.49
CA PRO A 421 -0.52 9.25 23.57
C PRO A 421 0.86 9.39 22.91
N THR A 422 0.89 9.34 21.57
CA THR A 422 2.12 9.43 20.78
C THR A 422 2.07 10.65 19.86
N ALA A 423 3.18 11.34 19.72
CA ALA A 423 3.35 12.55 18.94
C ALA A 423 4.64 12.50 18.10
N LEU A 424 4.69 13.30 17.04
CA LEU A 424 5.91 13.52 16.26
C LEU A 424 6.35 14.97 16.45
N ILE A 425 7.57 15.18 16.97
CA ILE A 425 8.14 16.51 17.29
C ILE A 425 9.59 16.53 16.82
N ASP A 426 10.02 17.51 16.03
CA ASP A 426 11.41 17.62 15.51
C ASP A 426 11.96 16.29 14.92
N ASP A 427 11.13 15.55 14.18
CA ASP A 427 11.43 14.20 13.67
C ASP A 427 11.86 13.19 14.76
N THR A 428 11.27 13.32 15.94
CA THR A 428 11.35 12.34 17.04
C THR A 428 9.96 11.83 17.40
N VAL A 429 9.87 10.57 17.79
CA VAL A 429 8.64 9.97 18.32
C VAL A 429 8.60 10.23 19.82
N THR A 430 7.61 11.00 20.26
CA THR A 430 7.38 11.31 21.67
C THR A 430 6.18 10.51 22.17
N VAL A 431 6.35 9.74 23.25
CA VAL A 431 5.28 8.97 23.90
C VAL A 431 5.07 9.52 25.31
N LEU A 432 3.82 9.82 25.65
CA LEU A 432 3.42 10.20 26.99
C LEU A 432 2.98 8.95 27.74
N VAL A 433 3.63 8.67 28.88
CA VAL A 433 3.34 7.50 29.71
C VAL A 433 2.58 7.97 30.95
N PRO A 434 1.31 7.56 31.14
CA PRO A 434 0.49 8.00 32.26
C PRO A 434 0.94 7.38 33.59
N GLU A 435 0.45 7.96 34.68
CA GLU A 435 0.65 7.43 36.03
C GLU A 435 0.15 5.99 36.16
N GLY A 436 1.02 5.09 36.63
CA GLY A 436 0.73 3.65 36.77
C GLY A 436 1.23 2.78 35.62
N ALA A 437 1.61 3.37 34.48
CA ALA A 437 2.25 2.64 33.38
C ALA A 437 3.79 2.65 33.51
N ASP A 438 4.43 1.57 33.08
CA ASP A 438 5.90 1.43 33.11
C ASP A 438 6.53 2.16 31.91
N ALA A 439 7.18 3.29 32.21
CA ALA A 439 7.85 4.11 31.21
C ALA A 439 9.08 3.41 30.59
N GLU A 440 9.78 2.57 31.36
CA GLU A 440 10.94 1.84 30.87
C GLU A 440 10.52 0.69 29.95
N ALA A 441 9.48 -0.05 30.30
CA ALA A 441 8.89 -1.06 29.41
C ALA A 441 8.35 -0.43 28.12
N SER A 442 7.71 0.74 28.23
CA SER A 442 7.23 1.51 27.07
C SER A 442 8.39 1.92 26.16
N ALA A 443 9.49 2.42 26.73
CA ALA A 443 10.68 2.80 25.98
C ALA A 443 11.35 1.63 25.27
N HIS A 444 11.46 0.46 25.91
CA HIS A 444 11.97 -0.76 25.27
C HIS A 444 11.06 -1.24 24.14
N THR A 445 9.74 -1.10 24.30
CA THR A 445 8.78 -1.43 23.24
C THR A 445 8.96 -0.49 22.04
N VAL A 446 9.11 0.81 22.28
CA VAL A 446 9.39 1.81 21.23
C VAL A 446 10.72 1.51 20.53
N ALA A 447 11.77 1.24 21.30
CA ALA A 447 13.08 0.89 20.76
C ALA A 447 13.02 -0.37 19.89
N GLY A 448 12.35 -1.43 20.33
CA GLY A 448 12.20 -2.68 19.56
C GLY A 448 11.50 -2.47 18.22
N HIS A 449 10.42 -1.67 18.19
CA HIS A 449 9.70 -1.38 16.96
C HIS A 449 10.50 -0.51 15.98
N LEU A 450 11.25 0.47 16.49
CA LEU A 450 12.09 1.34 15.66
C LEU A 450 13.40 0.68 15.23
N ALA A 451 13.92 -0.28 16.01
CA ALA A 451 15.11 -1.06 15.66
C ALA A 451 14.95 -1.87 14.36
N MET A 452 13.71 -2.21 13.99
CA MET A 452 13.39 -2.83 12.70
C MET A 452 13.69 -1.94 11.49
N VAL A 453 13.84 -0.62 11.72
CA VAL A 453 14.07 0.38 10.69
C VAL A 453 15.47 0.99 10.81
N ASP A 454 15.90 1.26 12.04
CA ASP A 454 17.23 1.76 12.34
C ASP A 454 17.79 1.04 13.58
N PRO A 455 18.81 0.16 13.44
CA PRO A 455 19.41 -0.55 14.56
C PRO A 455 20.12 0.38 15.55
N HIS A 456 20.38 1.63 15.18
CA HIS A 456 20.98 2.65 16.02
C HIS A 456 19.95 3.59 16.67
N VAL A 457 18.69 3.17 16.79
CA VAL A 457 17.65 3.93 17.51
C VAL A 457 18.13 4.35 18.91
N GLN A 458 17.78 5.58 19.28
CA GLN A 458 18.22 6.21 20.52
C GLN A 458 16.97 6.69 21.26
N VAL A 459 16.77 6.19 22.48
CA VAL A 459 15.56 6.41 23.26
C VAL A 459 15.93 6.95 24.64
N GLY A 460 15.27 8.02 25.05
CA GLY A 460 15.43 8.60 26.38
C GLY A 460 14.12 8.61 27.14
N VAL A 461 14.22 8.43 28.46
CA VAL A 461 13.07 8.36 29.37
C VAL A 461 13.21 9.41 30.47
N SER A 462 12.13 10.16 30.71
CA SER A 462 12.08 11.13 31.82
C SER A 462 11.59 10.50 33.12
N GLU A 463 11.76 11.23 34.22
CA GLU A 463 10.96 10.96 35.42
C GLU A 463 9.49 11.30 35.19
N ALA A 464 8.60 10.67 35.97
CA ALA A 464 7.19 11.03 35.97
C ALA A 464 7.00 12.38 36.69
N ARG A 465 6.45 13.37 35.97
CA ARG A 465 6.24 14.73 36.50
C ARG A 465 4.79 15.14 36.39
N ARG A 466 4.32 15.91 37.36
CA ARG A 466 2.94 16.42 37.44
C ARG A 466 2.80 17.71 36.64
N GLY A 467 1.65 17.90 36.00
CA GLY A 467 1.28 19.19 35.42
C GLY A 467 1.80 19.42 34.00
N VAL A 468 1.27 20.45 33.35
CA VAL A 468 1.82 21.00 32.09
C VAL A 468 3.32 21.37 32.22
N PRO A 469 3.79 22.00 33.33
CA PRO A 469 5.22 22.23 33.54
C PRO A 469 6.02 20.92 33.62
N GLY A 470 5.45 19.88 34.23
CA GLY A 470 6.06 18.56 34.33
C GLY A 470 6.26 17.91 32.97
N LEU A 471 5.25 17.96 32.09
CA LEU A 471 5.34 17.48 30.71
C LEU A 471 6.46 18.17 29.94
N ARG A 472 6.56 19.49 30.06
CA ARG A 472 7.64 20.26 29.43
C ARG A 472 9.01 19.84 29.93
N THR A 473 9.20 19.74 31.26
CA THR A 473 10.47 19.30 31.84
C THR A 473 10.80 17.88 31.39
N GLY A 474 9.82 16.96 31.46
CA GLY A 474 9.98 15.58 31.04
C GLY A 474 10.38 15.44 29.57
N TYR A 475 9.81 16.26 28.67
CA TYR A 475 10.22 16.27 27.25
C TYR A 475 11.71 16.60 27.07
N PHE A 476 12.21 17.66 27.72
CA PHE A 476 13.63 18.02 27.62
C PHE A 476 14.55 16.96 28.23
N GLU A 477 14.10 16.33 29.32
CA GLU A 477 14.78 15.25 30.03
C GLU A 477 14.94 14.03 29.12
N ALA A 478 13.84 13.55 28.56
CA ALA A 478 13.81 12.43 27.63
C ALA A 478 14.62 12.73 26.37
N ARG A 479 14.51 13.94 25.81
CA ARG A 479 15.29 14.35 24.62
C ARG A 479 16.79 14.38 24.90
N GLN A 480 17.20 14.81 26.09
CA GLN A 480 18.62 14.78 26.49
C GLN A 480 19.10 13.33 26.63
N TRP A 481 18.34 12.46 27.28
CA TRP A 481 18.75 11.06 27.46
C TRP A 481 18.76 10.28 26.15
N ALA A 482 17.86 10.60 25.21
CA ALA A 482 17.91 10.06 23.85
C ALA A 482 19.21 10.46 23.13
N ARG A 483 19.93 11.49 23.62
CA ARG A 483 21.24 11.92 23.11
C ARG A 483 22.44 11.14 23.63
N SER A 484 22.27 10.27 24.62
CA SER A 484 23.35 9.53 25.26
C SER A 484 23.93 8.37 24.43
N GLY A 485 23.24 7.93 23.37
CA GLY A 485 23.72 6.89 22.45
C GLY A 485 22.61 5.94 22.00
N PRO A 486 22.93 4.90 21.21
CA PRO A 486 22.00 3.82 20.87
C PRO A 486 21.41 3.15 22.11
N GLY A 487 20.15 2.70 22.02
CA GLY A 487 19.43 2.02 23.09
C GLY A 487 18.58 2.95 23.96
N VAL A 488 18.07 2.39 25.07
CA VAL A 488 17.21 3.09 26.03
C VAL A 488 18.05 3.65 27.18
N HIS A 489 17.93 4.94 27.43
CA HIS A 489 18.68 5.66 28.46
C HIS A 489 17.75 6.36 29.43
N ARG A 490 18.10 6.30 30.72
CA ARG A 490 17.45 7.04 31.81
C ARG A 490 18.51 7.46 32.82
N ALA A 491 18.35 8.64 33.41
CA ALA A 491 19.19 9.07 34.54
C ALA A 491 18.52 10.19 35.35
N SER A 492 19.19 10.58 36.44
CA SER A 492 18.79 11.57 37.44
C SER A 492 18.27 12.90 36.85
N PRO A 493 17.55 13.73 37.65
CA PRO A 493 16.89 14.94 37.17
C PRO A 493 17.81 15.86 36.35
N LEU A 494 17.24 16.54 35.35
CA LEU A 494 17.93 17.56 34.56
C LEU A 494 18.77 18.50 35.43
N SER A 495 20.09 18.46 35.26
CA SER A 495 20.94 19.56 35.71
C SER A 495 20.86 20.69 34.67
N ILE A 496 20.92 21.95 35.12
CA ILE A 496 20.95 23.13 34.22
C ILE A 496 22.07 22.97 33.19
N THR A 497 23.21 22.44 33.63
CA THR A 497 24.35 22.12 32.78
C THR A 497 24.00 21.05 31.77
N GLY A 498 23.38 19.95 32.18
CA GLY A 498 22.87 18.92 31.27
C GLY A 498 21.92 19.47 30.20
N LEU A 499 21.05 20.42 30.58
CA LEU A 499 20.17 21.12 29.64
C LEU A 499 20.94 22.00 28.65
N LEU A 500 21.85 22.84 29.13
CA LEU A 500 22.68 23.70 28.28
C LEU A 500 23.50 22.85 27.29
N MET A 501 24.11 21.80 27.81
CA MET A 501 24.96 20.87 27.07
C MET A 501 24.17 19.98 26.09
N GLY A 502 22.94 19.61 26.47
CA GLY A 502 22.08 18.70 25.73
C GLY A 502 21.14 19.39 24.75
N ASN A 503 20.85 20.68 24.90
CA ASN A 503 19.94 21.46 24.06
C ASN A 503 20.30 22.94 24.00
N LEU A 504 20.85 23.33 22.85
CA LEU A 504 20.38 24.35 21.91
C LEU A 504 21.32 24.21 20.70
N GLU A 505 20.96 24.71 19.52
CA GLU A 505 21.87 24.84 18.35
C GLU A 505 23.06 25.79 18.63
N LEU A 506 23.36 26.03 19.90
CA LEU A 506 24.49 26.80 20.35
C LEU A 506 25.76 25.99 20.07
N PRO A 507 26.77 26.60 19.41
CA PRO A 507 28.07 25.97 19.19
C PRO A 507 28.86 25.98 20.51
N LEU A 508 28.33 25.37 21.57
CA LEU A 508 28.91 25.39 22.92
C LEU A 508 30.29 24.74 22.93
N GLN A 509 30.49 23.69 22.11
CA GLN A 509 31.81 23.07 21.95
C GLN A 509 32.83 24.04 21.34
N ASP A 510 32.46 24.77 20.28
CA ASP A 510 33.34 25.76 19.66
C ASP A 510 33.58 26.96 20.57
N LEU A 511 32.55 27.39 21.30
CA LEU A 511 32.67 28.44 22.30
C LEU A 511 33.57 28.00 23.46
N GLY A 512 33.40 26.76 23.95
CA GLY A 512 34.24 26.17 24.99
C GLY A 512 35.69 26.03 24.54
N ARG A 513 35.93 25.57 23.31
CA ARG A 513 37.25 25.57 22.66
C ARG A 513 37.83 26.97 22.57
N THR A 514 37.04 27.97 22.18
CA THR A 514 37.49 29.36 22.08
C THR A 514 37.91 29.91 23.45
N VAL A 515 37.12 29.64 24.49
CA VAL A 515 37.42 30.05 25.87
C VAL A 515 38.70 29.38 26.40
N LEU A 516 38.90 28.10 26.10
CA LEU A 516 40.01 27.29 26.60
C LEU A 516 41.23 27.26 25.66
N ALA A 517 41.15 27.84 24.46
CA ALA A 517 42.22 27.83 23.47
C ALA A 517 43.59 28.28 24.01
N PRO A 518 43.71 29.31 24.86
CA PRO A 518 44.99 29.69 25.45
C PRO A 518 45.61 28.61 26.35
N LEU A 519 44.78 27.84 27.07
CA LEU A 519 45.23 26.75 27.94
C LEU A 519 45.60 25.51 27.14
N LEU A 520 44.75 25.12 26.19
CA LEU A 520 44.99 23.95 25.33
C LEU A 520 46.30 24.11 24.56
N ARG A 521 46.54 25.29 23.96
CA ARG A 521 47.78 25.60 23.25
C ARG A 521 49.00 25.55 24.18
N TYR A 522 48.88 26.11 25.39
CA TYR A 522 49.98 26.09 26.35
C TYR A 522 50.32 24.67 26.81
N ASP A 523 49.30 23.85 27.10
CA ASP A 523 49.47 22.44 27.48
C ASP A 523 50.15 21.65 26.35
N GLU A 524 49.78 21.87 25.09
CA GLU A 524 50.42 21.26 23.91
C GLU A 524 51.87 21.70 23.73
N GLU A 525 52.15 23.01 23.76
CA GLU A 525 53.48 23.58 23.50
C GLU A 525 54.49 23.27 24.60
N HIS A 526 54.04 23.17 25.86
CA HIS A 526 54.91 23.04 27.03
C HIS A 526 54.79 21.67 27.71
N HIS A 527 54.02 20.74 27.13
CA HIS A 527 53.65 19.46 27.76
C HIS A 527 53.16 19.65 29.21
N ALA A 528 52.36 20.70 29.41
CA ALA A 528 51.79 21.04 30.71
C ALA A 528 50.42 20.38 30.91
N GLU A 529 49.91 20.45 32.15
CA GLU A 529 48.62 19.87 32.53
C GLU A 529 47.72 20.93 33.20
N LEU A 530 47.71 22.16 32.68
CA LEU A 530 46.93 23.26 33.22
C LEU A 530 45.42 23.02 33.07
N THR A 531 44.98 22.42 31.96
CA THR A 531 43.57 22.05 31.74
C THR A 531 43.10 21.02 32.76
N ALA A 532 43.92 19.98 33.02
CA ALA A 532 43.64 18.98 34.06
C ALA A 532 43.71 19.57 35.47
N THR A 533 44.62 20.52 35.70
CA THR A 533 44.74 21.25 36.98
C THR A 533 43.49 22.09 37.24
N LEU A 534 43.00 22.83 36.23
CA LEU A 534 41.80 23.65 36.32
C LEU A 534 40.54 22.79 36.55
N ARG A 535 40.40 21.69 35.81
CA ARG A 535 39.31 20.71 36.01
C ARG A 535 39.28 20.21 37.45
N THR A 536 40.43 19.75 37.96
CA THR A 536 40.53 19.22 39.32
C THR A 536 40.28 20.29 40.37
N TYR A 537 40.72 21.52 40.12
CA TYR A 537 40.44 22.66 41.01
C TYR A 537 38.95 22.97 41.12
N LEU A 538 38.24 23.01 40.00
CA LEU A 538 36.80 23.25 39.97
C LEU A 538 36.01 22.09 40.58
N ALA A 539 36.44 20.84 40.35
CA ALA A 539 35.81 19.64 40.90
C ALA A 539 35.95 19.52 42.43
N HIS A 540 36.95 20.18 43.03
CA HIS A 540 37.13 20.25 44.49
C HIS A 540 36.69 21.61 45.07
N ASP A 541 35.56 22.15 44.59
CA ASP A 541 34.93 23.37 45.08
C ASP A 541 35.87 24.59 45.13
N CYS A 542 36.83 24.66 44.19
CA CYS A 542 37.84 25.71 44.15
C CYS A 542 38.73 25.75 45.43
N ALA A 543 38.87 24.62 46.14
CA ALA A 543 39.67 24.49 47.35
C ALA A 543 41.14 24.11 47.03
N PRO A 544 42.12 25.00 47.24
CA PRO A 544 43.51 24.74 46.84
C PRO A 544 44.16 23.56 47.59
N ALA A 545 43.83 23.37 48.87
CA ALA A 545 44.42 22.29 49.67
C ALA A 545 43.95 20.90 49.21
N ALA A 546 42.65 20.74 48.92
CA ALA A 546 42.08 19.51 48.41
C ALA A 546 42.61 19.20 47.00
N THR A 547 42.68 20.22 46.14
CA THR A 547 43.20 20.10 44.77
C THR A 547 44.67 19.69 44.73
N ALA A 548 45.51 20.28 45.59
CA ALA A 548 46.93 19.96 45.66
C ALA A 548 47.17 18.51 46.09
N LYS A 549 46.34 18.02 47.03
CA LYS A 549 46.34 16.63 47.46
C LYS A 549 45.90 15.68 46.34
N ALA A 550 44.82 16.03 45.62
CA ALA A 550 44.29 15.21 44.53
C ALA A 550 45.27 15.08 43.35
N LEU A 551 45.98 16.16 43.01
CA LEU A 551 46.98 16.16 41.94
C LEU A 551 48.39 15.71 42.40
N THR A 552 48.56 15.37 43.68
CA THR A 552 49.87 15.07 44.28
C THR A 552 50.91 16.18 44.04
N LEU A 553 50.46 17.44 44.04
CA LEU A 553 51.30 18.62 43.83
C LEU A 553 51.60 19.33 45.14
N HIS A 554 52.79 19.92 45.25
CA HIS A 554 53.06 20.85 46.34
C HIS A 554 52.19 22.11 46.20
N ARG A 555 51.73 22.66 47.34
CA ARG A 555 50.86 23.86 47.40
C ARG A 555 51.36 25.06 46.58
N ASN A 556 52.69 25.25 46.54
CA ASN A 556 53.30 26.35 45.79
C ASN A 556 53.19 26.12 44.28
N SER A 557 53.33 24.87 43.83
CA SER A 557 53.23 24.48 42.42
C SER A 557 51.79 24.59 41.92
N LEU A 558 50.81 24.18 42.72
CA LEU A 558 49.40 24.40 42.38
C LEU A 558 49.10 25.90 42.27
N ARG A 559 49.53 26.70 43.24
CA ARG A 559 49.31 28.15 43.22
C ARG A 559 49.94 28.82 41.99
N TYR A 560 51.11 28.36 41.57
CA TYR A 560 51.74 28.81 40.32
C TYR A 560 50.87 28.45 39.10
N ARG A 561 50.45 27.19 38.98
CA ARG A 561 49.60 26.72 37.87
C ARG A 561 48.26 27.48 37.80
N LEU A 562 47.60 27.74 38.93
CA LEU A 562 46.34 28.50 38.95
C LEU A 562 46.54 29.96 38.53
N ARG A 563 47.61 30.63 38.99
CA ARG A 563 47.93 31.98 38.48
C ARG A 563 48.23 31.99 36.99
N LEU A 564 48.91 30.96 36.50
CA LEU A 564 49.22 30.83 35.09
C LEU A 564 47.93 30.62 34.28
N VAL A 565 46.97 29.86 34.79
CA VAL A 565 45.63 29.74 34.21
C VAL A 565 44.92 31.10 34.14
N GLU A 566 44.95 31.90 35.22
CA GLU A 566 44.37 33.25 35.23
C GLU A 566 45.02 34.18 34.20
N GLN A 567 46.35 34.11 34.08
CA GLN A 567 47.13 34.91 33.12
C GLN A 567 46.82 34.54 31.67
N LEU A 568 46.78 33.25 31.35
CA LEU A 568 46.56 32.75 29.99
C LEU A 568 45.11 32.96 29.52
N THR A 569 44.13 32.76 30.42
CA THR A 569 42.70 32.89 30.09
C THR A 569 42.17 34.32 30.23
N GLY A 570 42.92 35.21 30.89
CA GLY A 570 42.45 36.55 31.27
C GLY A 570 41.33 36.54 32.32
N ARG A 571 41.09 35.40 32.99
CA ARG A 571 39.96 35.19 33.89
C ARG A 571 40.44 34.97 35.32
N ASP A 572 40.11 35.93 36.18
CA ASP A 572 40.35 35.87 37.63
C ASP A 572 39.54 34.73 38.28
N LEU A 573 40.22 33.72 38.82
CA LEU A 573 39.64 32.56 39.51
C LEU A 573 39.14 32.93 40.90
N GLY A 574 39.26 34.18 41.36
CA GLY A 574 38.56 34.70 42.54
C GLY A 574 37.08 35.01 42.28
N ARG A 575 36.69 35.24 41.02
CA ARG A 575 35.31 35.63 40.65
C ARG A 575 34.45 34.43 40.25
N LEU A 576 33.25 34.33 40.83
CA LEU A 576 32.29 33.26 40.54
C LEU A 576 31.93 33.17 39.05
N ALA A 577 31.67 34.31 38.39
CA ALA A 577 31.32 34.34 36.97
C ALA A 577 32.40 33.69 36.07
N ASN A 578 33.67 34.00 36.35
CA ASN A 578 34.81 33.43 35.62
C ASN A 578 34.98 31.94 35.87
N ARG A 579 34.80 31.49 37.12
CA ARG A 579 34.81 30.06 37.47
C ARG A 579 33.69 29.32 36.72
N MET A 580 32.49 29.89 36.68
CA MET A 580 31.35 29.31 36.00
C MET A 580 31.56 29.22 34.49
N GLU A 581 32.10 30.27 33.87
CA GLU A 581 32.42 30.27 32.44
C GLU A 581 33.47 29.22 32.08
N LEU A 582 34.56 29.12 32.86
CA LEU A 582 35.60 28.10 32.66
C LEU A 582 35.07 26.69 32.92
N TRP A 583 34.21 26.52 33.91
CA TRP A 583 33.56 25.25 34.20
C TRP A 583 32.65 24.82 33.04
N LEU A 584 31.78 25.72 32.56
CA LEU A 584 30.93 25.47 31.39
C LEU A 584 31.75 25.17 30.13
N ALA A 585 32.87 25.86 29.91
CA ALA A 585 33.76 25.60 28.78
C ALA A 585 34.44 24.22 28.86
N LEU A 586 34.81 23.76 30.06
CA LEU A 586 35.36 22.41 30.27
C LEU A 586 34.28 21.35 30.05
N SER A 587 33.08 21.54 30.61
CA SER A 587 31.95 20.65 30.38
C SER A 587 31.59 20.57 28.88
N ALA A 588 31.62 21.70 28.17
CA ALA A 588 31.41 21.82 26.73
C ALA A 588 32.36 20.92 25.92
N LEU A 589 33.65 20.95 26.24
CA LEU A 589 34.67 20.10 25.60
C LEU A 589 34.44 18.60 25.85
N GLU A 590 34.07 18.25 27.09
CA GLU A 590 33.92 16.85 27.51
C GLU A 590 32.72 16.17 26.83
N ALA A 591 31.60 16.87 26.64
CA ALA A 591 30.47 16.31 25.91
C ALA A 591 30.69 16.15 24.39
N GLY A 592 31.76 16.75 23.84
CA GLY A 592 32.14 16.59 22.42
C GLY A 592 33.15 15.48 22.16
N GLY A 593 33.75 14.89 23.19
CA GLY A 593 34.59 13.70 23.09
C GLY A 593 33.74 12.44 23.26
N GLU A 594 33.77 11.55 22.28
CA GLU A 594 32.97 10.32 22.21
C GLU A 594 32.92 9.48 23.52
N GLY A 595 31.72 9.05 23.92
CA GLY A 595 31.48 7.73 24.53
C GLY A 595 32.02 7.43 25.94
N GLY A 596 32.36 8.43 26.76
CA GLY A 596 32.83 8.21 28.14
C GLY A 596 31.72 8.26 29.18
N ALA A 597 31.33 7.09 29.71
CA ALA A 597 30.58 6.98 30.95
C ALA A 597 31.26 7.81 32.06
N GLY A 598 30.64 8.93 32.40
CA GLY A 598 31.14 9.86 33.41
C GLY A 598 29.99 10.74 33.83
N ALA A 599 29.04 10.14 34.54
CA ALA A 599 28.18 10.92 35.41
C ALA A 599 29.10 11.78 36.27
N VAL A 600 29.12 13.09 36.00
CA VAL A 600 29.60 14.07 36.97
C VAL A 600 28.59 13.96 38.11
N SER A 601 28.90 13.08 39.06
CA SER A 601 28.36 13.13 40.40
C SER A 601 28.72 14.51 40.94
N GLY A 602 27.78 15.45 40.81
CA GLY A 602 27.77 16.60 41.70
C GLY A 602 27.64 16.10 43.14
N PRO A 603 28.23 16.81 44.12
CA PRO A 603 28.05 16.48 45.53
C PRO A 603 26.58 16.47 45.96
#